data_AF-A0A938SAS5-F1
#
_entry.id   AF-A0A938SAS5-F1
#
_cell.length_a   1.000
_cell.length_b   1.000
_cell.length_c   1.000
_cell.angle_alpha   90.00
_cell.angle_beta   90.00
_cell.angle_gamma   90.00
#
_symmetry.space_group_name_H-M   'P 1'
#
loop_
_entity.id
_entity.type
_entity.pdbx_description
1 polymer ?
#
loop_
_entity_poly.entity_id
_entity_poly.type
_entity_poly.pdbx_seq_one_letter_code
_entity_poly.pdbx_strand_id
1 'polypeptide(L)'
;MSKSKRTGNPSARALRYHLRFQIIPGRNVQRDARALADFCNRHGVEEAVLFLSVGDWNNGPLTLREQQEWFTALKQAKSVLESAGLTVSLNVWVTVGHNDRGCRFPKGSRFKPMVSPSGEVSKSCASFADPAWRRSIRQLYARFATLGFRVIWVDDDFRYHNHPPIPWGGGFEPEMLARFAQRAGRPVTRDEVVRNILKPGAPHPWRAQWMETWRECQEEFARDLAQAVAESTPCETQMGLMSSNPSVHSIEGRDCSTRSP
;
A
#
# COMPACT_ATOMS: atom_id res chain seq x y z
N MET A 1 16.08 -58.55 -13.79
CA MET A 1 16.64 -57.38 -13.10
C MET A 1 15.79 -56.16 -13.41
N SER A 2 15.57 -55.35 -12.37
CA SER A 2 14.48 -54.39 -12.16
C SER A 2 14.46 -53.21 -13.14
N LYS A 3 13.29 -52.91 -13.72
CA LYS A 3 12.98 -51.60 -14.28
C LYS A 3 12.70 -50.64 -13.12
N SER A 4 13.68 -49.80 -12.81
CA SER A 4 13.52 -48.71 -11.85
C SER A 4 12.42 -47.74 -12.33
N LYS A 5 11.28 -47.76 -11.64
CA LYS A 5 10.25 -46.73 -11.73
C LYS A 5 10.86 -45.45 -11.14
N ARG A 6 11.15 -44.45 -11.99
CA ARG A 6 11.32 -43.07 -11.52
C ARG A 6 10.00 -42.64 -10.90
N THR A 7 9.95 -42.67 -9.57
CA THR A 7 8.93 -42.01 -8.76
C THR A 7 9.02 -40.51 -9.03
N GLY A 8 8.06 -39.96 -9.77
CA GLY A 8 7.92 -38.53 -9.95
C GLY A 8 7.78 -37.85 -8.59
N ASN A 9 8.66 -36.88 -8.35
CA ASN A 9 8.66 -36.02 -7.17
C ASN A 9 7.29 -35.32 -7.04
N PRO A 10 6.66 -35.23 -5.85
CA PRO A 10 5.37 -34.56 -5.71
C PRO A 10 5.50 -33.08 -6.08
N SER A 11 4.96 -32.73 -7.25
CA SER A 11 4.51 -31.40 -7.66
C SER A 11 5.36 -30.23 -7.12
N ALA A 12 6.49 -29.96 -7.77
CA ALA A 12 7.04 -28.60 -7.73
C ALA A 12 5.91 -27.67 -8.21
N ARG A 13 5.41 -26.81 -7.30
CA ARG A 13 4.31 -25.88 -7.61
C ARG A 13 4.76 -25.08 -8.84
N ALA A 14 4.01 -25.18 -9.93
CA ALA A 14 4.34 -24.47 -11.17
C ALA A 14 4.58 -22.99 -10.84
N LEU A 15 5.73 -22.47 -11.30
CA LEU A 15 6.05 -21.04 -11.20
C LEU A 15 4.91 -20.28 -11.88
N ARG A 16 4.31 -19.32 -11.17
CA ARG A 16 3.32 -18.39 -11.73
C ARG A 16 3.97 -17.05 -11.96
N TYR A 17 3.76 -16.49 -13.15
CA TYR A 17 4.21 -15.17 -13.49
C TYR A 17 3.02 -14.20 -13.42
N HIS A 18 3.29 -13.01 -12.90
CA HIS A 18 2.37 -11.91 -13.04
C HIS A 18 3.03 -10.72 -13.72
N LEU A 19 2.27 -10.01 -14.54
CA LEU A 19 2.71 -8.76 -15.15
C LEU A 19 2.01 -7.59 -14.49
N ARG A 20 2.80 -6.63 -14.00
CA ARG A 20 2.33 -5.37 -13.43
C ARG A 20 2.11 -4.36 -14.55
N PHE A 21 0.90 -3.85 -14.70
CA PHE A 21 0.55 -2.95 -15.81
C PHE A 21 -0.51 -1.92 -15.41
N GLN A 22 -0.44 -0.72 -15.96
CA GLN A 22 -1.43 0.34 -15.72
C GLN A 22 -2.33 0.51 -16.95
N ILE A 23 -3.65 0.45 -16.74
CA ILE A 23 -4.65 0.78 -17.77
C ILE A 23 -5.30 2.10 -17.36
N ILE A 24 -5.17 3.12 -18.22
CA ILE A 24 -5.66 4.48 -17.94
C ILE A 24 -7.17 4.57 -18.22
N PRO A 25 -7.97 5.17 -17.33
CA PRO A 25 -9.38 5.44 -17.59
C PRO A 25 -9.60 6.23 -18.87
N GLY A 26 -10.59 5.82 -19.66
CA GLY A 26 -10.97 6.50 -20.91
C GLY A 26 -11.41 5.53 -22.01
N ARG A 27 -11.49 6.04 -23.24
CA ARG A 27 -12.02 5.30 -24.40
C ARG A 27 -11.20 4.07 -24.81
N ASN A 28 -9.93 4.00 -24.42
CA ASN A 28 -9.00 2.98 -24.87
C ASN A 28 -8.92 1.75 -23.95
N VAL A 29 -9.58 1.75 -22.79
CA VAL A 29 -9.49 0.70 -21.76
C VAL A 29 -9.62 -0.71 -22.35
N GLN A 30 -10.63 -0.93 -23.20
CA GLN A 30 -10.86 -2.23 -23.84
C GLN A 30 -9.75 -2.63 -24.82
N ARG A 31 -9.25 -1.68 -25.62
CA ARG A 31 -8.16 -1.92 -26.57
C ARG A 31 -6.88 -2.29 -25.80
N ASP A 32 -6.56 -1.52 -24.77
CA ASP A 32 -5.33 -1.69 -24.00
C ASP A 32 -5.38 -2.99 -23.17
N ALA A 33 -6.54 -3.34 -22.62
CA ALA A 33 -6.75 -4.63 -21.95
C ALA A 33 -6.61 -5.82 -22.90
N ARG A 34 -7.09 -5.72 -24.15
CA ARG A 34 -6.88 -6.77 -25.17
C ARG A 34 -5.40 -6.92 -25.54
N ALA A 35 -4.70 -5.80 -25.75
CA ALA A 35 -3.27 -5.83 -26.04
C ALA A 35 -2.45 -6.46 -24.90
N LEU A 36 -2.81 -6.15 -23.65
CA LEU A 36 -2.24 -6.79 -22.47
C LEU A 36 -2.54 -8.29 -22.42
N ALA A 37 -3.79 -8.68 -22.70
CA ALA A 37 -4.17 -10.09 -22.75
C ALA A 37 -3.36 -10.87 -23.78
N ASP A 38 -3.24 -10.32 -24.99
CA ASP A 38 -2.47 -10.93 -26.07
C ASP A 38 -0.99 -11.07 -25.70
N PHE A 39 -0.42 -10.06 -25.04
CA PHE A 39 0.95 -10.13 -24.53
C PHE A 39 1.11 -11.26 -23.50
N CYS A 40 0.27 -11.29 -22.48
CA CYS A 40 0.33 -12.31 -21.44
C CYS A 40 0.18 -13.72 -22.02
N ASN A 41 -0.78 -13.94 -22.91
CA ASN A 41 -1.02 -15.24 -23.54
C ASN A 41 0.14 -15.68 -24.43
N ARG A 42 0.76 -14.76 -25.19
CA ARG A 42 1.95 -15.07 -26.01
C ARG A 42 3.17 -15.47 -25.17
N HIS A 43 3.28 -14.97 -23.95
CA HIS A 43 4.45 -15.16 -23.09
C HIS A 43 4.21 -16.09 -21.90
N GLY A 44 3.04 -16.73 -21.81
CA GLY A 44 2.71 -17.65 -20.72
C GLY A 44 2.62 -16.96 -19.35
N VAL A 45 2.21 -15.69 -19.31
CA VAL A 45 1.94 -14.97 -18.06
C VAL A 45 0.49 -15.21 -17.66
N GLU A 46 0.25 -15.76 -16.48
CA GLU A 46 -1.09 -16.20 -16.07
C GLU A 46 -1.88 -15.11 -15.32
N GLU A 47 -1.21 -14.07 -14.84
CA GLU A 47 -1.82 -13.03 -14.02
C GLU A 47 -1.43 -11.62 -14.47
N ALA A 48 -2.43 -10.73 -14.53
CA ALA A 48 -2.22 -9.29 -14.68
C ALA A 48 -2.50 -8.58 -13.35
N VAL A 49 -1.52 -7.84 -12.83
CA VAL A 49 -1.69 -6.94 -11.69
C VAL A 49 -1.92 -5.53 -12.23
N LEU A 50 -3.16 -5.07 -12.19
CA LEU A 50 -3.52 -3.74 -12.63
C LEU A 50 -3.13 -2.71 -11.58
N PHE A 51 -2.44 -1.65 -11.99
CA PHE A 51 -2.13 -0.53 -11.11
C PHE A 51 -3.10 0.62 -11.33
N LEU A 52 -3.44 1.33 -10.27
CA LEU A 52 -4.16 2.61 -10.35
C LEU A 52 -3.25 3.80 -10.03
N SER A 53 -3.37 4.84 -10.85
CA SER A 53 -2.78 6.17 -10.62
C SER A 53 -1.25 6.21 -10.42
N VAL A 54 -0.47 5.51 -11.28
CA VAL A 54 1.00 5.42 -11.19
C VAL A 54 1.71 6.53 -11.96
N GLY A 55 2.90 6.89 -11.50
CA GLY A 55 3.87 7.69 -12.26
C GLY A 55 3.34 9.09 -12.54
N ASP A 56 3.45 9.53 -13.79
CA ASP A 56 3.02 10.87 -14.23
C ASP A 56 1.50 11.09 -14.12
N TRP A 57 0.73 10.03 -13.90
CA TRP A 57 -0.71 10.10 -13.67
C TRP A 57 -1.10 10.18 -12.19
N ASN A 58 -0.12 10.17 -11.28
CA ASN A 58 -0.38 10.35 -9.86
C ASN A 58 -0.55 11.83 -9.52
N ASN A 59 -1.73 12.18 -9.01
CA ASN A 59 -2.04 13.52 -8.50
C ASN A 59 -2.22 13.56 -6.98
N GLY A 60 -1.91 12.45 -6.28
CA GLY A 60 -2.15 12.26 -4.85
C GLY A 60 -3.43 11.45 -4.59
N PRO A 61 -3.99 11.54 -3.38
CA PRO A 61 -5.20 10.80 -3.02
C PRO A 61 -6.37 11.12 -3.96
N LEU A 62 -7.07 10.08 -4.40
CA LEU A 62 -8.13 10.22 -5.43
C LEU A 62 -9.38 10.92 -4.89
N THR A 63 -9.91 11.87 -5.66
CA THR A 63 -11.26 12.41 -5.49
C THR A 63 -12.32 11.34 -5.77
N LEU A 64 -13.55 11.52 -5.27
CA LEU A 64 -14.67 10.59 -5.55
C LEU A 64 -14.92 10.41 -7.06
N ARG A 65 -14.73 11.48 -7.85
CA ARG A 65 -14.85 11.42 -9.31
C ARG A 65 -13.78 10.51 -9.90
N GLU A 66 -12.51 10.70 -9.55
CA GLU A 66 -11.41 9.88 -10.04
C GLU A 66 -11.57 8.42 -9.59
N GLN A 67 -12.02 8.18 -8.36
CA GLN A 67 -12.35 6.83 -7.88
C GLN A 67 -13.41 6.16 -8.75
N GLN A 68 -14.43 6.90 -9.20
CA GLN A 68 -15.46 6.38 -10.10
C GLN A 68 -14.90 6.09 -11.50
N GLU A 69 -14.05 6.97 -12.04
CA GLU A 69 -13.40 6.78 -13.35
C GLU A 69 -12.50 5.53 -13.33
N TRP A 70 -11.67 5.38 -12.29
CA TRP A 70 -10.84 4.20 -12.08
C TRP A 70 -11.67 2.93 -11.88
N PHE A 71 -12.75 2.99 -11.09
CA PHE A 71 -13.62 1.83 -10.87
C PHE A 71 -14.22 1.31 -12.18
N THR A 72 -14.74 2.21 -13.02
CA THR A 72 -15.31 1.84 -14.33
C THR A 72 -14.24 1.23 -15.24
N ALA A 73 -13.06 1.85 -15.32
CA ALA A 73 -11.96 1.38 -16.15
C ALA A 73 -11.46 0.00 -15.71
N LEU A 74 -11.24 -0.20 -14.41
CA LEU A 74 -10.76 -1.46 -13.85
C LEU A 74 -11.80 -2.57 -14.03
N LYS A 75 -13.09 -2.29 -13.83
CA LYS A 75 -14.18 -3.25 -14.09
C LYS A 75 -14.16 -3.72 -15.55
N GLN A 76 -14.04 -2.79 -16.49
CA GLN A 76 -14.01 -3.09 -17.92
C GLN A 76 -12.74 -3.86 -18.32
N ALA A 77 -11.57 -3.42 -17.85
CA ALA A 77 -10.30 -4.09 -18.11
C ALA A 77 -10.28 -5.52 -17.54
N LYS A 78 -10.71 -5.68 -16.28
CA LYS A 78 -10.82 -6.98 -15.62
C LYS A 78 -11.69 -7.95 -16.42
N SER A 79 -12.88 -7.51 -16.85
CA SER A 79 -13.78 -8.34 -17.65
C SER A 79 -13.13 -8.84 -18.95
N VAL A 80 -12.35 -7.99 -19.63
CA VAL A 80 -11.63 -8.37 -20.86
C VAL A 80 -10.53 -9.38 -20.57
N LEU A 81 -9.73 -9.14 -19.53
CA LEU A 81 -8.60 -10.00 -19.16
C LEU A 81 -9.07 -11.39 -18.68
N GLU A 82 -10.13 -11.44 -17.86
CA GLU A 82 -10.71 -12.70 -17.39
C GLU A 82 -11.35 -13.50 -18.53
N SER A 83 -12.03 -12.82 -19.46
CA SER A 83 -12.58 -13.47 -20.67
C SER A 83 -11.49 -14.04 -21.57
N ALA A 84 -10.26 -13.53 -21.46
CA ALA A 84 -9.08 -14.06 -22.16
C ALA A 84 -8.32 -15.13 -21.35
N GLY A 85 -8.87 -15.57 -20.21
CA GLY A 85 -8.31 -16.66 -19.38
C GLY A 85 -7.28 -16.21 -18.34
N LEU A 86 -7.08 -14.91 -18.13
CA LEU A 86 -6.12 -14.40 -17.15
C LEU A 86 -6.72 -14.25 -15.76
N THR A 87 -5.90 -14.49 -14.75
CA THR A 87 -6.16 -14.04 -13.38
C THR A 87 -5.89 -12.54 -13.27
N VAL A 88 -6.69 -11.81 -12.49
CA VAL A 88 -6.50 -10.37 -12.32
C VAL A 88 -6.36 -9.99 -10.86
N SER A 89 -5.34 -9.19 -10.56
CA SER A 89 -5.08 -8.57 -9.26
C SER A 89 -5.01 -7.05 -9.39
N LEU A 90 -5.07 -6.36 -8.25
CA LEU A 90 -5.06 -4.89 -8.19
C LEU A 90 -3.92 -4.41 -7.30
N ASN A 91 -3.20 -3.37 -7.71
CA ASN A 91 -2.31 -2.60 -6.86
C ASN A 91 -2.82 -1.16 -6.72
N VAL A 92 -3.05 -0.75 -5.48
CA VAL A 92 -3.54 0.58 -5.13
C VAL A 92 -2.35 1.50 -4.85
N TRP A 93 -1.83 2.19 -5.88
CA TRP A 93 -0.57 2.96 -5.79
C TRP A 93 -0.65 4.28 -5.00
N VAL A 94 -1.82 4.61 -4.45
CA VAL A 94 -2.12 5.92 -3.85
C VAL A 94 -2.72 5.77 -2.46
N THR A 95 -2.18 4.86 -1.65
CA THR A 95 -2.63 4.63 -0.26
C THR A 95 -2.17 5.78 0.64
N VAL A 96 -0.86 5.87 0.89
CA VAL A 96 -0.24 6.98 1.65
C VAL A 96 0.37 8.00 0.69
N GLY A 97 0.99 7.51 -0.40
CA GLY A 97 1.64 8.30 -1.43
C GLY A 97 3.14 8.47 -1.19
N HIS A 98 3.94 8.45 -2.26
CA HIS A 98 5.40 8.46 -2.20
C HIS A 98 6.02 9.82 -1.83
N ASN A 99 5.43 10.93 -2.25
CA ASN A 99 5.92 12.28 -2.02
C ASN A 99 4.91 13.34 -2.48
N ASP A 100 5.22 14.61 -2.21
CA ASP A 100 4.47 15.75 -2.73
C ASP A 100 4.57 15.84 -4.26
N ARG A 101 5.73 16.08 -4.88
CA ARG A 101 5.93 16.22 -6.36
C ARG A 101 4.80 16.95 -7.14
N GLY A 102 4.14 17.92 -6.52
CA GLY A 102 3.00 18.64 -7.12
C GLY A 102 1.62 18.05 -6.82
N CYS A 103 1.56 16.81 -6.32
CA CYS A 103 0.39 16.20 -5.69
C CYS A 103 -0.06 17.01 -4.47
N ARG A 104 -1.38 16.97 -4.23
CA ARG A 104 -2.00 17.63 -3.09
C ARG A 104 -3.17 16.79 -2.59
N PHE A 105 -3.52 16.95 -1.33
CA PHE A 105 -4.78 16.44 -0.83
C PHE A 105 -5.96 17.02 -1.64
N PRO A 106 -7.00 16.22 -1.89
CA PRO A 106 -8.24 16.70 -2.50
C PRO A 106 -8.78 17.94 -1.82
N LYS A 107 -9.26 18.91 -2.62
CA LYS A 107 -9.93 20.10 -2.09
C LYS A 107 -11.08 19.70 -1.19
N GLY A 108 -11.15 20.28 0.01
CA GLY A 108 -12.18 20.00 0.99
C GLY A 108 -11.94 18.75 1.84
N SER A 109 -10.90 17.94 1.56
CA SER A 109 -10.48 16.91 2.51
C SER A 109 -9.99 17.56 3.81
N ARG A 110 -10.26 16.87 4.92
CA ARG A 110 -9.76 17.25 6.26
C ARG A 110 -8.61 16.36 6.70
N PHE A 111 -7.86 15.84 5.73
CA PHE A 111 -6.76 14.92 6.02
C PHE A 111 -5.66 15.66 6.75
N LYS A 112 -5.12 15.01 7.77
CA LYS A 112 -4.02 15.57 8.54
C LYS A 112 -2.71 15.15 7.87
N PRO A 113 -1.82 16.11 7.56
CA PRO A 113 -0.57 15.83 6.87
C PRO A 113 0.41 15.10 7.78
N MET A 114 1.27 14.29 7.17
CA MET A 114 2.48 13.79 7.80
C MET A 114 3.44 14.97 8.04
N VAL A 115 4.06 15.00 9.23
CA VAL A 115 5.04 16.02 9.61
C VAL A 115 6.40 15.39 9.90
N SER A 116 7.47 16.10 9.51
CA SER A 116 8.86 15.67 9.63
C SER A 116 9.46 15.98 11.02
N PRO A 117 10.67 15.48 11.33
CA PRO A 117 11.40 15.84 12.54
C PRO A 117 11.63 17.35 12.65
N SER A 118 11.93 18.02 11.54
CA SER A 118 12.17 19.46 11.43
C SER A 118 10.89 20.30 11.31
N GLY A 119 9.72 19.67 11.21
CA GLY A 119 8.43 20.35 11.10
C GLY A 119 7.98 20.66 9.68
N GLU A 120 8.66 20.14 8.64
CA GLU A 120 8.10 20.17 7.28
C GLU A 120 6.79 19.39 7.24
N VAL A 121 5.82 19.95 6.52
CA VAL A 121 4.46 19.42 6.42
C VAL A 121 4.23 18.93 5.00
N SER A 122 3.88 17.66 4.83
CA SER A 122 3.53 17.11 3.52
C SER A 122 2.21 17.70 3.01
N LYS A 123 2.09 17.82 1.69
CA LYS A 123 0.88 18.30 1.00
C LYS A 123 0.01 17.16 0.47
N SER A 124 0.51 15.93 0.42
CA SER A 124 -0.21 14.77 -0.15
C SER A 124 -0.05 13.46 0.63
N CYS A 125 0.93 13.33 1.51
CA CYS A 125 1.13 12.16 2.37
C CYS A 125 0.46 12.40 3.71
N ALA A 126 -0.59 11.62 4.01
CA ALA A 126 -1.37 11.77 5.23
C ALA A 126 -0.71 11.08 6.44
N SER A 127 -1.08 11.54 7.62
CA SER A 127 -0.75 10.88 8.88
C SER A 127 -1.40 9.50 8.95
N PHE A 128 -0.62 8.49 9.34
CA PHE A 128 -1.17 7.18 9.67
C PHE A 128 -2.10 7.22 10.87
N ALA A 129 -2.08 8.26 11.72
CA ALA A 129 -2.97 8.39 12.87
C ALA A 129 -4.23 9.20 12.55
N ASP A 130 -4.41 9.69 11.32
CA ASP A 130 -5.60 10.48 10.95
C ASP A 130 -6.83 9.59 10.69
N PRO A 131 -7.90 9.69 11.51
CA PRO A 131 -9.11 8.90 11.31
C PRO A 131 -9.88 9.26 10.02
N ALA A 132 -9.77 10.51 9.53
CA ALA A 132 -10.44 10.92 8.31
C ALA A 132 -9.82 10.25 7.08
N TRP A 133 -8.48 10.29 6.99
CA TRP A 133 -7.74 9.58 5.96
C TRP A 133 -7.93 8.07 6.04
N ARG A 134 -7.77 7.44 7.22
CA ARG A 134 -7.98 5.99 7.40
C ARG A 134 -9.35 5.55 6.88
N ARG A 135 -10.41 6.30 7.20
CA ARG A 135 -11.77 6.03 6.72
C ARG A 135 -11.86 6.13 5.20
N SER A 136 -11.28 7.18 4.61
CA SER A 136 -11.31 7.38 3.15
C SER A 136 -10.61 6.25 2.40
N ILE A 137 -9.44 5.82 2.86
CA ILE A 137 -8.71 4.72 2.23
C ILE A 137 -9.40 3.38 2.49
N ARG A 138 -9.97 3.15 3.69
CA ARG A 138 -10.81 1.98 3.96
C ARG A 138 -11.96 1.87 2.94
N GLN A 139 -12.65 2.97 2.68
CA GLN A 139 -13.73 3.03 1.69
C GLN A 139 -13.23 2.79 0.26
N LEU A 140 -12.05 3.31 -0.09
CA LEU A 140 -11.42 3.09 -1.39
C LEU A 140 -11.16 1.59 -1.64
N TYR A 141 -10.51 0.91 -0.68
CA TYR A 141 -10.20 -0.51 -0.78
C TYR A 141 -11.46 -1.37 -0.79
N ALA A 142 -12.42 -1.11 0.12
CA ALA A 142 -13.72 -1.77 0.14
C ALA A 142 -14.43 -1.67 -1.21
N ARG A 143 -14.46 -0.46 -1.80
CA ARG A 143 -15.07 -0.21 -3.10
C ARG A 143 -14.41 -1.05 -4.19
N PHE A 144 -13.09 -1.04 -4.32
CA PHE A 144 -12.43 -1.84 -5.36
C PHE A 144 -12.52 -3.35 -5.11
N ALA A 145 -12.60 -3.79 -3.86
CA ALA A 145 -12.81 -5.20 -3.52
C ALA A 145 -14.11 -5.77 -4.09
N THR A 146 -15.15 -4.95 -4.28
CA THR A 146 -16.40 -5.39 -4.92
C THR A 146 -16.22 -5.89 -6.35
N LEU A 147 -15.09 -5.59 -7.01
CA LEU A 147 -14.77 -6.08 -8.36
C LEU A 147 -14.22 -7.52 -8.36
N GLY A 148 -13.89 -8.08 -7.19
CA GLY A 148 -13.45 -9.47 -7.03
C GLY A 148 -12.09 -9.79 -7.67
N PHE A 149 -11.02 -9.15 -7.18
CA PHE A 149 -9.65 -9.41 -7.62
C PHE A 149 -9.04 -10.60 -6.87
N ARG A 150 -8.07 -11.31 -7.45
CA ARG A 150 -7.37 -12.38 -6.70
C ARG A 150 -6.59 -11.84 -5.52
N VAL A 151 -5.79 -10.79 -5.76
CA VAL A 151 -5.01 -10.10 -4.73
C VAL A 151 -5.23 -8.60 -4.86
N ILE A 152 -5.46 -7.94 -3.74
CA ILE A 152 -5.39 -6.48 -3.63
C ILE A 152 -4.13 -6.13 -2.86
N TRP A 153 -3.23 -5.42 -3.53
CA TRP A 153 -1.94 -5.02 -3.00
C TRP A 153 -2.00 -3.61 -2.44
N VAL A 154 -1.61 -3.48 -1.18
CA VAL A 154 -1.20 -2.20 -0.58
C VAL A 154 0.16 -1.82 -1.16
N ASP A 155 0.31 -0.57 -1.59
CA ASP A 155 1.56 -0.07 -2.17
C ASP A 155 2.72 -0.04 -1.16
N ASP A 156 3.92 0.11 -1.70
CA ASP A 156 5.16 0.08 -0.92
C ASP A 156 5.42 1.38 -0.15
N ASP A 157 4.62 2.43 -0.35
CA ASP A 157 4.66 3.68 0.43
C ASP A 157 3.97 3.54 1.79
N PHE A 158 3.40 2.37 2.09
CA PHE A 158 2.98 1.98 3.44
C PHE A 158 4.20 1.81 4.37
N ARG A 159 4.89 2.91 4.67
CA ARG A 159 6.20 2.94 5.31
C ARG A 159 6.49 4.24 6.04
N TYR A 160 7.49 4.22 6.91
CA TYR A 160 7.84 5.32 7.83
C TYR A 160 8.50 6.51 7.12
N HIS A 161 9.40 6.23 6.18
CA HIS A 161 10.26 7.21 5.53
C HIS A 161 10.00 7.29 4.01
N ASN A 162 10.85 8.03 3.29
CA ASN A 162 10.79 8.19 1.84
C ASN A 162 9.46 8.78 1.35
N HIS A 163 9.08 9.86 2.05
CA HIS A 163 7.92 10.73 1.81
C HIS A 163 8.30 12.21 1.58
N PRO A 164 9.23 12.57 0.67
CA PRO A 164 9.61 13.98 0.43
C PRO A 164 8.41 14.93 0.33
N PRO A 165 8.41 16.09 1.02
CA PRO A 165 9.55 16.79 1.61
C PRO A 165 10.01 16.25 2.97
N ILE A 166 9.39 15.18 3.49
CA ILE A 166 9.79 14.53 4.73
C ILE A 166 11.12 13.78 4.49
N PRO A 167 12.26 14.24 5.06
CA PRO A 167 13.59 13.77 4.65
C PRO A 167 13.90 12.36 5.18
N TRP A 168 13.52 12.07 6.44
CA TRP A 168 13.88 10.83 7.11
C TRP A 168 12.91 10.50 8.25
N GLY A 169 11.68 10.14 7.89
CA GLY A 169 10.67 9.64 8.83
C GLY A 169 9.58 10.64 9.18
N GLY A 170 8.32 10.24 8.99
CA GLY A 170 7.17 11.06 9.35
C GLY A 170 6.70 10.87 10.78
N GLY A 171 5.49 11.35 11.06
CA GLY A 171 4.78 11.02 12.29
C GLY A 171 5.03 12.01 13.42
N PHE A 172 5.51 13.21 13.13
CA PHE A 172 5.73 14.25 14.14
C PHE A 172 4.55 15.23 14.25
N GLU A 173 3.43 14.91 13.61
CA GLU A 173 2.16 15.63 13.75
C GLU A 173 1.51 15.35 15.11
N PRO A 174 0.59 16.23 15.57
CA PRO A 174 -0.02 16.11 16.90
C PRO A 174 -0.64 14.75 17.22
N GLU A 175 -1.20 14.06 16.22
CA GLU A 175 -1.89 12.77 16.40
C GLU A 175 -0.92 11.65 16.76
N MET A 176 0.22 11.60 16.09
CA MET A 176 1.26 10.61 16.37
C MET A 176 2.02 10.97 17.65
N LEU A 177 2.28 12.26 17.91
CA LEU A 177 2.86 12.71 19.17
C LEU A 177 1.95 12.39 20.37
N ALA A 178 0.63 12.48 20.22
CA ALA A 178 -0.31 12.09 21.26
C ALA A 178 -0.23 10.58 21.58
N ARG A 179 -0.15 9.74 20.54
CA ARG A 179 0.07 8.29 20.71
C ARG A 179 1.41 7.99 21.38
N PHE A 180 2.46 8.69 20.98
CA PHE A 180 3.77 8.53 21.61
C PHE A 180 3.78 9.01 23.08
N ALA A 181 3.10 10.13 23.39
CA ALA A 181 2.98 10.64 24.76
C ALA A 181 2.31 9.62 25.70
N GLN A 182 1.26 8.94 25.21
CA GLN A 182 0.60 7.85 25.96
C GLN A 182 1.59 6.71 26.24
N ARG A 183 2.37 6.28 25.23
CA ARG A 183 3.41 5.25 25.40
C ARG A 183 4.54 5.69 26.34
N ALA A 184 4.95 6.94 26.27
CA ALA A 184 5.98 7.52 27.12
C ALA A 184 5.49 7.77 28.56
N GLY A 185 4.19 7.67 28.81
CA GLY A 185 3.57 7.91 30.12
C GLY A 185 3.55 9.39 30.53
N ARG A 186 3.82 10.31 29.60
CA ARG A 186 3.85 11.75 29.88
C ARG A 186 3.68 12.59 28.61
N PRO A 187 3.26 13.86 28.73
CA PRO A 187 3.34 14.81 27.64
C PRO A 187 4.76 14.92 27.07
N VAL A 188 4.84 15.05 25.75
CA VAL A 188 6.09 15.17 24.98
C VAL A 188 5.95 16.28 23.93
N THR A 189 7.08 16.87 23.53
CA THR A 189 7.12 17.81 22.41
C THR A 189 7.88 17.20 21.23
N ARG A 190 7.63 17.69 20.00
CA ARG A 190 8.39 17.26 18.81
C ARG A 190 9.90 17.35 19.04
N ASP A 191 10.38 18.48 19.52
CA ASP A 191 11.81 18.72 19.75
C ASP A 191 12.40 17.79 20.82
N GLU A 192 11.60 17.41 21.83
CA GLU A 192 12.03 16.43 22.82
C GLU A 192 12.14 15.02 22.24
N VAL A 193 11.13 14.60 21.46
CA VAL A 193 11.15 13.30 20.77
C VAL A 193 12.37 13.24 19.84
N VAL A 194 12.56 14.23 18.98
CA VAL A 194 13.67 14.29 18.02
C VAL A 194 15.02 14.21 18.73
N ARG A 195 15.24 15.03 19.78
CA ARG A 195 16.50 15.02 20.53
C ARG A 195 16.79 13.65 21.16
N ASN A 196 15.78 12.97 21.69
CA ASN A 196 15.96 11.68 22.35
C ASN A 196 16.17 10.55 21.33
N ILE A 197 15.36 10.46 20.26
CA ILE A 197 15.49 9.37 19.29
C ILE A 197 16.77 9.46 18.44
N LEU A 198 17.31 10.68 18.26
CA LEU A 198 18.55 10.94 17.53
C LEU A 198 19.78 11.10 18.45
N LYS A 199 19.64 10.80 19.74
CA LYS A 199 20.76 10.92 20.70
C LYS A 199 21.95 10.06 20.24
N PRO A 200 23.16 10.63 20.07
CA PRO A 200 24.34 9.88 19.68
C PRO A 200 24.81 8.93 20.79
N GLY A 201 25.55 7.90 20.42
CA GLY A 201 26.04 6.88 21.34
C GLY A 201 25.00 5.81 21.65
N ALA A 202 24.83 5.46 22.92
CA ALA A 202 23.84 4.48 23.36
C ALA A 202 22.42 4.96 23.00
N PRO A 203 21.64 4.20 22.20
CA PRO A 203 20.30 4.60 21.80
C PRO A 203 19.40 4.87 23.01
N HIS A 204 18.72 6.02 23.01
CA HIS A 204 17.72 6.32 24.03
C HIS A 204 16.55 5.31 23.94
N PRO A 205 15.96 4.84 25.06
CA PRO A 205 14.81 3.93 25.04
C PRO A 205 13.63 4.41 24.19
N TRP A 206 13.47 5.73 24.07
CA TRP A 206 12.46 6.36 23.22
C TRP A 206 12.56 5.96 21.76
N ARG A 207 13.74 5.58 21.25
CA ARG A 207 13.89 5.12 19.87
C ARG A 207 13.09 3.84 19.63
N ALA A 208 13.14 2.87 20.55
CA ALA A 208 12.35 1.65 20.46
C ALA A 208 10.86 1.96 20.63
N GLN A 209 10.50 2.77 21.63
CA GLN A 209 9.12 3.20 21.83
C GLN A 209 8.53 3.92 20.62
N TRP A 210 9.32 4.75 19.92
CA TRP A 210 8.90 5.47 18.72
C TRP A 210 8.59 4.53 17.56
N MET A 211 9.48 3.56 17.30
CA MET A 211 9.25 2.55 16.27
C MET A 211 8.05 1.67 16.60
N GLU A 212 7.82 1.34 17.87
CA GLU A 212 6.64 0.60 18.30
C GLU A 212 5.34 1.41 18.07
N THR A 213 5.33 2.71 18.37
CA THR A 213 4.18 3.58 18.06
C THR A 213 3.87 3.61 16.55
N TRP A 214 4.90 3.64 15.71
CA TRP A 214 4.73 3.58 14.25
C TRP A 214 4.22 2.23 13.77
N ARG A 215 4.80 1.15 14.32
CA ARG A 215 4.39 -0.22 14.04
C ARG A 215 2.92 -0.44 14.37
N GLU A 216 2.49 -0.08 15.57
CA GLU A 216 1.09 -0.22 15.99
C GLU A 216 0.13 0.52 15.06
N CYS A 217 0.46 1.77 14.68
CA CYS A 217 -0.36 2.54 13.74
C CYS A 217 -0.49 1.86 12.38
N GLN A 218 0.61 1.31 11.85
CA GLN A 218 0.63 0.58 10.58
C GLN A 218 -0.16 -0.73 10.68
N GLU A 219 0.03 -1.51 11.74
CA GLU A 219 -0.66 -2.77 11.94
C GLU A 219 -2.16 -2.60 12.19
N GLU A 220 -2.57 -1.61 12.99
CA GLU A 220 -3.98 -1.22 13.16
C GLU A 220 -4.62 -0.96 11.79
N PHE A 221 -3.97 -0.12 10.98
CA PHE A 221 -4.53 0.27 9.71
C PHE A 221 -4.51 -0.87 8.68
N ALA A 222 -3.47 -1.72 8.68
CA ALA A 222 -3.43 -2.91 7.84
C ALA A 222 -4.56 -3.89 8.18
N ARG A 223 -4.87 -4.09 9.47
CA ARG A 223 -6.03 -4.87 9.91
C ARG A 223 -7.35 -4.25 9.45
N ASP A 224 -7.49 -2.93 9.58
CA ASP A 224 -8.68 -2.21 9.12
C ASP A 224 -8.91 -2.37 7.60
N LEU A 225 -7.84 -2.33 6.80
CA LEU A 225 -7.91 -2.55 5.35
C LEU A 225 -8.27 -3.99 5.02
N ALA A 226 -7.63 -4.96 5.68
CA ALA A 226 -7.91 -6.38 5.46
C ALA A 226 -9.37 -6.72 5.78
N GLN A 227 -9.89 -6.21 6.89
CA GLN A 227 -11.30 -6.36 7.26
C GLN A 227 -12.22 -5.74 6.20
N ALA A 228 -11.95 -4.51 5.76
CA ALA A 228 -12.80 -3.82 4.80
C ALA A 228 -12.86 -4.54 3.43
N VAL A 229 -11.74 -5.12 2.99
CA VAL A 229 -11.70 -5.93 1.78
C VAL A 229 -12.46 -7.24 1.98
N ALA A 230 -12.25 -7.94 3.10
CA ALA A 230 -12.95 -9.19 3.41
C ALA A 230 -14.48 -9.02 3.47
N GLU A 231 -14.95 -7.89 4.03
CA GLU A 231 -16.38 -7.56 4.11
C GLU A 231 -17.01 -7.21 2.75
N SER A 232 -16.22 -6.77 1.77
CA SER A 232 -16.72 -6.19 0.51
C SER A 232 -16.51 -7.07 -0.72
N THR A 233 -15.60 -8.04 -0.65
CA THR A 233 -15.24 -8.89 -1.78
C THR A 233 -16.33 -9.93 -2.09
N PRO A 234 -16.70 -10.16 -3.37
CA PRO A 234 -17.64 -11.20 -3.76
C PRO A 234 -16.98 -12.59 -3.88
N CYS A 235 -15.66 -12.69 -3.75
CA CYS A 235 -14.89 -13.92 -3.89
C CYS A 235 -13.73 -13.98 -2.88
N GLU A 236 -13.00 -15.09 -2.86
CA GLU A 236 -11.76 -15.21 -2.07
C GLU A 236 -10.69 -14.25 -2.62
N THR A 237 -10.57 -13.08 -1.98
CA THR A 237 -9.56 -12.06 -2.28
C THR A 237 -8.50 -12.07 -1.21
N GLN A 238 -7.23 -12.19 -1.60
CA GLN A 238 -6.10 -12.04 -0.68
C GLN A 238 -5.66 -10.58 -0.59
N MET A 239 -5.13 -10.20 0.57
CA MET A 239 -4.42 -8.94 0.74
C MET A 239 -2.92 -9.17 0.66
N GLY A 240 -2.24 -8.33 -0.13
CA GLY A 240 -0.79 -8.31 -0.22
C GLY A 240 -0.23 -6.96 0.22
N LEU A 241 0.96 -6.96 0.81
CA LEU A 241 1.74 -5.74 1.03
C LEU A 241 2.90 -5.73 0.04
N MET A 242 2.96 -4.72 -0.82
CA MET A 242 4.11 -4.53 -1.69
C MET A 242 5.30 -4.10 -0.83
N SER A 243 6.41 -4.84 -0.94
CA SER A 243 7.65 -4.46 -0.29
C SER A 243 8.58 -3.76 -1.28
N SER A 244 9.21 -2.69 -0.82
CA SER A 244 10.43 -2.14 -1.41
C SER A 244 11.67 -2.93 -0.91
N ASN A 245 12.87 -2.38 -1.09
CA ASN A 245 14.13 -3.05 -0.71
C ASN A 245 14.14 -3.50 0.77
N PRO A 246 14.43 -4.77 1.11
CA PRO A 246 14.50 -5.26 2.48
C PRO A 246 15.33 -4.40 3.45
N SER A 247 16.41 -3.77 2.99
CA SER A 247 17.22 -2.87 3.82
C SER A 247 16.42 -1.68 4.34
N VAL A 248 15.48 -1.19 3.52
CA VAL A 248 14.62 -0.05 3.78
C VAL A 248 13.52 -0.38 4.79
N HIS A 249 13.08 -1.64 4.88
CA HIS A 249 12.14 -2.10 5.91
C HIS A 249 12.85 -2.41 7.24
N SER A 250 14.09 -2.89 7.17
CA SER A 250 14.86 -3.26 8.37
C SER A 250 15.14 -2.08 9.31
N ILE A 251 15.28 -0.86 8.76
CA ILE A 251 15.49 0.37 9.54
C ILE A 251 14.24 0.82 10.30
N GLU A 252 13.06 0.31 9.93
CA GLU A 252 11.79 0.60 10.59
C GLU A 252 11.49 -0.38 11.72
N GLY A 253 12.32 -1.42 11.90
CA GLY A 253 12.09 -2.46 12.91
C GLY A 253 10.86 -3.33 12.60
N ARG A 254 10.42 -3.41 11.33
CA ARG A 254 9.30 -4.28 10.95
C ARG A 254 9.65 -5.74 11.21
N ASP A 255 8.78 -6.41 11.94
CA ASP A 255 8.81 -7.86 12.05
C ASP A 255 8.08 -8.48 10.85
N CYS A 256 8.86 -8.98 9.88
CA CYS A 256 8.33 -9.71 8.72
C CYS A 256 8.31 -11.23 8.93
N SER A 257 8.64 -11.73 10.13
CA SER A 257 8.75 -13.15 10.44
C SER A 257 7.42 -13.78 10.88
N THR A 258 6.47 -12.97 11.35
CA THR A 258 5.17 -13.44 11.81
C THR A 258 4.18 -13.57 10.66
N ARG A 259 3.73 -14.80 10.37
CA ARG A 259 2.45 -15.00 9.68
C ARG A 259 1.35 -14.66 10.67
N SER A 260 0.59 -13.59 10.41
CA SER A 260 -0.71 -13.45 11.09
C SER A 260 -1.58 -14.65 10.72
N PRO A 261 -2.33 -15.22 11.69
CA PRO A 261 -3.25 -16.33 11.44
C PRO A 261 -4.35 -15.96 10.44
#